data_AF-A0A7K1DLB0-F1
#
_entry.id   AF-A0A7K1DLB0-F1
#
_cell.length_a   1.000
_cell.length_b   1.000
_cell.length_c   1.000
_cell.angle_alpha   90.00
_cell.angle_beta   90.00
_cell.angle_gamma   90.00
#
_symmetry.space_group_name_H-M   'P 1'
#
loop_
_entity.id
_entity.type
_entity.pdbx_description
1 polymer ?
#
loop_
_entity_poly.entity_id
_entity_poly.type
_entity_poly.pdbx_seq_one_letter_code
_entity_poly.pdbx_strand_id
1 'polypeptide(L)'
;DPSATFASFARPGHIFPLRAREGGVLKRAGHTEAAVDLARMAGLQPAGIICEITNEDGSMSRLPQLIEFCREHNLLLSSIAELIKYRRHNEKLVTRMGQAQVPTDWGNFTCTAFRSDIDDTEHLAFSMGDVEDGHPVLVRVHSECLTGDVFASRRCDCGPQLQSAMALIAREGRGIVVYLRGHEGRGIGIAHKIRAYSLQDGGLDTVDANTELGLPIDSREYGVGAQILADLGAHKLRLITNNPAKYGGIEGYGLEVVERVALNPIPTEENLKYLQTKRDRMGHLLDLPETISSTPQGAQP
;
A
#
# COMPACT_ATOMS: atom_id res chain seq x y z
N ASP A 1 -15.69 -24.16 -21.51
CA ASP A 1 -16.73 -25.12 -21.11
C ASP A 1 -16.31 -25.75 -19.79
N PRO A 2 -17.07 -25.56 -18.69
CA PRO A 2 -16.75 -26.13 -17.38
C PRO A 2 -16.88 -27.66 -17.34
N SER A 3 -17.58 -28.28 -18.31
CA SER A 3 -17.74 -29.74 -18.41
C SER A 3 -16.61 -30.43 -19.18
N ALA A 4 -15.73 -29.66 -19.84
CA ALA A 4 -14.62 -30.22 -20.60
C ALA A 4 -13.62 -30.94 -19.67
N THR A 5 -13.14 -32.09 -20.09
CA THR A 5 -12.19 -32.90 -19.31
C THR A 5 -10.84 -32.99 -20.02
N PHE A 6 -9.85 -33.56 -19.34
CA PHE A 6 -8.53 -33.80 -19.94
C PHE A 6 -8.59 -34.57 -21.27
N ALA A 7 -9.52 -35.52 -21.40
CA ALA A 7 -9.72 -36.35 -22.58
C ALA A 7 -10.34 -35.59 -23.77
N SER A 8 -10.91 -34.40 -23.52
CA SER A 8 -11.47 -33.54 -24.57
C SER A 8 -10.41 -32.87 -25.44
N PHE A 9 -9.11 -33.00 -25.13
CA PHE A 9 -8.03 -32.29 -25.80
C PHE A 9 -6.89 -33.22 -26.24
N ALA A 10 -6.47 -33.07 -27.50
CA ALA A 10 -5.26 -33.69 -28.04
C ALA A 10 -4.01 -32.81 -27.78
N ARG A 11 -2.83 -33.43 -27.70
CA ARG A 11 -1.53 -32.76 -27.53
C ARG A 11 -0.49 -33.44 -28.43
N PRO A 12 0.31 -32.70 -29.23
CA PRO A 12 0.35 -31.23 -29.38
C PRO A 12 -0.84 -30.65 -30.16
N GLY A 13 -0.93 -29.32 -30.26
CA GLY A 13 -1.99 -28.60 -30.98
C GLY A 13 -1.59 -27.18 -31.37
N HIS A 14 -2.54 -26.39 -31.87
CA HIS A 14 -2.32 -25.03 -32.40
C HIS A 14 -2.80 -23.91 -31.45
N ILE A 15 -3.22 -24.27 -30.25
CA ILE A 15 -3.59 -23.34 -29.18
C ILE A 15 -2.56 -23.46 -28.07
N PHE A 16 -2.06 -22.32 -27.58
CA PHE A 16 -1.05 -22.23 -26.55
C PHE A 16 -1.68 -21.77 -25.24
N PRO A 17 -2.15 -22.69 -24.36
CA PRO A 17 -2.78 -22.31 -23.12
C PRO A 17 -1.77 -21.64 -22.18
N LEU A 18 -2.13 -20.46 -21.67
CA LEU A 18 -1.38 -19.73 -20.65
C LEU A 18 -2.11 -19.86 -19.31
N ARG A 19 -1.35 -19.99 -18.21
CA ARG A 19 -1.91 -20.06 -16.85
C ARG A 19 -1.76 -18.70 -16.16
N ALA A 20 -2.88 -18.03 -15.91
CA ALA A 20 -2.91 -16.81 -15.11
C ALA A 20 -2.58 -17.11 -13.64
N ARG A 21 -1.95 -16.14 -12.95
CA ARG A 21 -1.78 -16.21 -11.49
C ARG A 21 -3.10 -15.95 -10.77
N GLU A 22 -3.27 -16.64 -9.64
CA GLU A 22 -4.34 -16.35 -8.69
C GLU A 22 -4.20 -14.91 -8.16
N GLY A 23 -5.32 -14.20 -8.04
CA GLY A 23 -5.37 -12.74 -7.83
C GLY A 23 -5.38 -11.90 -9.11
N GLY A 24 -5.04 -12.47 -10.27
CA GLY A 24 -5.12 -11.78 -11.56
C GLY A 24 -4.18 -10.59 -11.67
N VAL A 25 -4.64 -9.49 -12.28
CA VAL A 25 -3.80 -8.30 -12.55
C VAL A 25 -3.31 -7.62 -11.27
N LEU A 26 -3.99 -7.86 -10.15
CA LEU A 26 -3.57 -7.38 -8.83
C LEU A 26 -2.31 -8.08 -8.33
N LYS A 27 -2.03 -9.31 -8.81
CA LYS A 27 -0.81 -10.07 -8.47
C LYS A 27 0.28 -9.94 -9.52
N ARG A 28 -0.11 -9.88 -10.79
CA ARG A 28 0.81 -9.74 -11.93
C ARG A 28 0.15 -8.94 -13.03
N ALA A 29 0.73 -7.79 -13.37
CA ALA A 29 0.26 -6.91 -14.44
C ALA A 29 0.61 -7.47 -15.84
N GLY A 30 0.00 -8.60 -16.22
CA GLY A 30 0.19 -9.25 -17.52
C GLY A 30 -1.10 -9.35 -18.34
N HIS A 31 -0.96 -9.46 -19.67
CA HIS A 31 -2.10 -9.66 -20.57
C HIS A 31 -2.85 -10.97 -20.29
N THR A 32 -2.13 -12.01 -19.85
CA THR A 32 -2.71 -13.30 -19.43
C THR A 32 -3.71 -13.10 -18.28
N GLU A 33 -3.30 -12.40 -17.23
CA GLU A 33 -4.18 -12.09 -16.10
C GLU A 33 -5.32 -11.17 -16.51
N ALA A 34 -5.05 -10.14 -17.32
CA ALA A 34 -6.06 -9.19 -17.77
C ALA A 34 -7.20 -9.86 -18.55
N ALA A 35 -6.87 -10.82 -19.43
CA ALA A 35 -7.86 -11.56 -20.20
C ALA A 35 -8.81 -12.39 -19.31
N VAL A 36 -8.24 -13.05 -18.29
CA VAL A 36 -9.02 -13.84 -17.33
C VAL A 36 -9.88 -12.95 -16.42
N ASP A 37 -9.33 -11.83 -15.97
CA ASP A 37 -10.04 -10.90 -15.10
C ASP A 37 -11.20 -10.20 -15.81
N LEU A 38 -11.00 -9.74 -17.05
CA LEU A 38 -12.07 -9.14 -17.85
C LEU A 38 -13.22 -10.13 -18.09
N ALA A 39 -12.90 -11.39 -18.40
CA ALA A 39 -13.92 -12.43 -18.56
C ALA A 39 -14.70 -12.67 -17.26
N ARG A 40 -14.00 -12.73 -16.12
CA ARG A 40 -14.63 -12.87 -14.80
C ARG A 40 -15.53 -11.68 -14.47
N MET A 41 -15.05 -10.46 -14.71
CA MET A 41 -15.79 -9.21 -14.45
C MET A 41 -17.05 -9.10 -15.32
N ALA A 42 -17.04 -9.71 -16.51
CA ALA A 42 -18.21 -9.83 -17.37
C ALA A 42 -19.20 -10.94 -16.93
N GLY A 43 -18.94 -11.63 -15.82
CA GLY A 43 -19.76 -12.76 -15.35
C GLY A 43 -19.60 -14.04 -16.19
N LEU A 44 -18.53 -14.14 -16.98
CA LEU A 44 -18.24 -15.28 -17.84
C LEU A 44 -17.25 -16.25 -17.19
N GLN A 45 -16.99 -17.37 -17.86
CA GLN A 45 -15.94 -18.29 -17.46
C GLN A 45 -14.58 -17.55 -17.47
N PRO A 46 -13.71 -17.75 -16.46
CA PRO A 46 -12.43 -17.05 -16.33
C PRO A 46 -11.38 -17.58 -17.32
N ALA A 47 -11.69 -17.48 -18.61
CA ALA A 47 -10.86 -17.92 -19.73
C ALA A 47 -11.01 -16.90 -20.87
N GLY A 48 -9.88 -16.37 -21.35
CA GLY A 48 -9.83 -15.41 -22.45
C GLY A 48 -8.90 -15.89 -23.56
N ILE A 49 -9.12 -15.37 -24.77
CA ILE A 49 -8.23 -15.55 -25.92
C ILE A 49 -7.55 -14.22 -26.19
N ILE A 50 -6.23 -14.26 -26.35
CA ILE A 50 -5.42 -13.09 -26.66
C ILE A 50 -4.49 -13.41 -27.83
N CYS A 51 -4.20 -12.38 -28.62
CA CYS A 51 -3.21 -12.38 -29.68
C CYS A 51 -2.69 -10.95 -29.80
N GLU A 52 -1.38 -10.76 -29.97
CA GLU A 52 -0.83 -9.43 -30.17
C GLU A 52 -1.13 -8.89 -31.59
N ILE A 53 -1.35 -7.58 -31.68
CA ILE A 53 -1.61 -6.89 -32.94
C ILE A 53 -0.29 -6.45 -33.57
N THR A 54 -0.10 -6.80 -34.84
CA THR A 54 1.08 -6.44 -35.65
C THR A 54 0.69 -5.47 -36.76
N ASN A 55 1.63 -4.62 -37.16
CA ASN A 55 1.52 -3.81 -38.37
C ASN A 55 1.70 -4.70 -39.62
N GLU A 56 1.36 -4.17 -40.80
CA GLU A 56 1.49 -4.89 -42.07
C GLU A 56 2.93 -5.31 -42.39
N ASP A 57 3.92 -4.56 -41.91
CA ASP A 57 5.34 -4.86 -42.08
C ASP A 57 5.87 -5.96 -41.12
N GLY A 58 4.99 -6.53 -40.29
CA GLY A 58 5.31 -7.56 -39.31
C GLY A 58 5.89 -7.03 -37.99
N SER A 59 6.06 -5.71 -37.83
CA SER A 59 6.45 -5.11 -36.56
C SER A 59 5.28 -5.05 -35.57
N MET A 60 5.57 -4.98 -34.26
CA MET A 60 4.53 -4.87 -33.23
C MET A 60 3.88 -3.48 -33.22
N SER A 61 2.55 -3.43 -33.22
CA SER A 61 1.82 -2.16 -33.12
C SER A 61 2.05 -1.47 -31.76
N ARG A 62 2.26 -0.15 -31.79
CA ARG A 62 2.38 0.67 -30.57
C ARG A 62 1.09 1.45 -30.34
N LEU A 63 1.02 2.17 -29.23
CA LEU A 63 -0.20 2.86 -28.79
C LEU A 63 -0.86 3.73 -29.89
N PRO A 64 -0.12 4.55 -30.69
CA PRO A 64 -0.73 5.34 -31.75
C PRO A 64 -1.44 4.46 -32.81
N GLN A 65 -0.80 3.37 -33.25
CA GLN A 65 -1.40 2.44 -34.22
C GLN A 65 -2.59 1.68 -33.60
N LEU A 66 -2.50 1.28 -32.34
CA LEU A 66 -3.59 0.60 -31.64
C LEU A 66 -4.83 1.49 -31.52
N ILE A 67 -4.66 2.79 -31.30
CA ILE A 67 -5.79 3.75 -31.27
C ILE A 67 -6.48 3.80 -32.63
N GLU A 68 -5.72 3.86 -33.72
CA GLU A 68 -6.28 3.87 -35.08
C GLU A 68 -7.00 2.56 -35.40
N PHE A 69 -6.36 1.41 -35.13
CA PHE A 69 -6.93 0.08 -35.30
C PHE A 69 -8.24 -0.09 -34.52
N CYS A 70 -8.27 0.34 -33.25
CA CYS A 70 -9.48 0.26 -32.44
C CYS A 70 -10.61 1.14 -33.00
N ARG A 71 -10.28 2.33 -33.52
CA ARG A 71 -11.27 3.22 -34.15
C ARG A 71 -11.83 2.61 -35.43
N GLU A 72 -10.98 2.03 -36.27
CA GLU A 72 -11.37 1.39 -37.54
C GLU A 72 -12.30 0.20 -37.32
N HIS A 73 -11.97 -0.66 -36.35
CA HIS A 73 -12.71 -1.88 -36.07
C HIS A 73 -13.78 -1.75 -34.98
N ASN A 74 -14.02 -0.54 -34.47
CA ASN A 74 -14.97 -0.24 -33.39
C ASN A 74 -14.73 -1.10 -32.14
N LEU A 75 -13.48 -1.15 -31.69
CA LEU A 75 -13.03 -1.85 -30.49
C LEU A 75 -12.71 -0.88 -29.35
N LEU A 76 -12.81 -1.37 -28.12
CA LEU A 76 -12.40 -0.61 -26.94
C LEU A 76 -10.90 -0.77 -26.70
N LEU A 77 -10.27 0.32 -26.23
CA LEU A 77 -8.87 0.34 -25.82
C LEU A 77 -8.80 0.73 -24.34
N SER A 78 -8.02 -0.03 -23.56
CA SER A 78 -7.73 0.30 -22.16
C SER A 78 -6.34 -0.22 -21.79
N SER A 79 -5.85 0.15 -20.60
CA SER A 79 -4.58 -0.30 -20.06
C SER A 79 -4.76 -1.27 -18.88
N ILE A 80 -3.76 -2.15 -18.67
CA ILE A 80 -3.69 -2.99 -17.47
C ILE A 80 -3.68 -2.11 -16.21
N ALA A 81 -3.03 -0.94 -16.26
CA ALA A 81 -3.00 0.00 -15.13
C ALA A 81 -4.41 0.50 -14.76
N GLU A 82 -5.24 0.83 -15.74
CA GLU A 82 -6.64 1.21 -15.51
C GLU A 82 -7.48 0.04 -15.01
N LEU A 83 -7.26 -1.18 -15.51
CA LEU A 83 -7.94 -2.37 -15.00
C LEU A 83 -7.58 -2.65 -13.53
N ILE A 84 -6.30 -2.55 -13.17
CA ILE A 84 -5.83 -2.66 -11.78
C ILE A 84 -6.52 -1.58 -10.93
N LYS A 85 -6.53 -0.32 -11.40
CA LYS A 85 -7.21 0.77 -10.73
C LYS A 85 -8.70 0.44 -10.54
N TYR A 86 -9.39 0.01 -11.59
CA TYR A 86 -10.81 -0.33 -11.55
C TYR A 86 -11.09 -1.43 -10.52
N ARG A 87 -10.38 -2.56 -10.59
CA ARG A 87 -10.58 -3.68 -9.65
C ARG A 87 -10.35 -3.24 -8.20
N ARG A 88 -9.30 -2.46 -7.92
CA ARG A 88 -9.01 -1.96 -6.57
C ARG A 88 -10.11 -1.08 -5.97
N HIS A 89 -10.79 -0.28 -6.80
CA HIS A 89 -11.85 0.63 -6.34
C HIS A 89 -13.22 -0.04 -6.28
N ASN A 90 -13.47 -1.08 -7.07
CA ASN A 90 -14.80 -1.69 -7.20
C ASN A 90 -14.92 -3.07 -6.55
N GLU A 91 -13.82 -3.68 -6.13
CA GLU A 91 -13.81 -4.98 -5.46
C GLU A 91 -13.40 -4.83 -3.98
N LYS A 92 -14.07 -5.59 -3.11
CA LYS A 92 -13.61 -5.80 -1.73
C LYS A 92 -12.49 -6.83 -1.75
N LEU A 93 -11.29 -6.41 -1.38
CA LEU A 93 -10.03 -7.15 -1.43
C LEU A 93 -9.46 -7.42 -0.03
N VAL A 94 -10.22 -7.10 1.00
CA VAL A 94 -9.88 -7.36 2.40
C VAL A 94 -11.02 -8.11 3.09
N THR A 95 -10.66 -9.11 3.88
CA THR A 95 -11.59 -9.95 4.63
C THR A 95 -11.31 -9.83 6.13
N ARG A 96 -12.35 -9.58 6.96
CA ARG A 96 -12.23 -9.61 8.42
C ARG A 96 -11.98 -11.04 8.90
N MET A 97 -10.90 -11.24 9.66
CA MET A 97 -10.50 -12.55 10.19
C MET A 97 -10.96 -12.75 11.64
N GLY A 98 -11.13 -11.66 12.39
CA GLY A 98 -11.57 -11.68 13.78
C GLY A 98 -11.32 -10.35 14.48
N GLN A 99 -11.88 -10.18 15.67
CA GLN A 99 -11.66 -9.00 16.50
C GLN A 99 -11.60 -9.36 17.98
N ALA A 100 -10.82 -8.58 18.75
CA ALA A 100 -10.69 -8.73 20.19
C ALA A 100 -10.40 -7.39 20.88
N GLN A 101 -10.73 -7.28 22.16
CA GLN A 101 -10.27 -6.19 23.00
C GLN A 101 -8.79 -6.38 23.32
N VAL A 102 -7.99 -5.35 23.07
CA VAL A 102 -6.56 -5.30 23.36
C VAL A 102 -6.29 -4.11 24.26
N PRO A 103 -6.13 -4.34 25.58
CA PRO A 103 -5.63 -3.33 26.50
C PRO A 103 -4.20 -2.94 26.14
N THR A 104 -3.94 -1.63 26.13
CA THR A 104 -2.62 -1.05 25.88
C THR A 104 -2.32 0.03 26.92
N ASP A 105 -1.08 0.50 26.96
CA ASP A 105 -0.68 1.61 27.85
C ASP A 105 -1.45 2.91 27.55
N TRP A 106 -2.03 3.05 26.36
CA TRP A 106 -2.84 4.21 25.97
C TRP A 106 -4.35 3.99 26.19
N GLY A 107 -4.78 2.80 26.61
CA GLY A 107 -6.19 2.47 26.81
C GLY A 107 -6.63 1.20 26.07
N ASN A 108 -7.93 0.92 26.14
CA ASN A 108 -8.52 -0.26 25.52
C ASN A 108 -8.92 0.02 24.07
N PHE A 109 -8.35 -0.75 23.14
CA PHE A 109 -8.69 -0.71 21.74
C PHE A 109 -9.38 -2.01 21.32
N THR A 110 -10.32 -1.91 20.39
CA THR A 110 -10.78 -3.07 19.63
C THR A 110 -9.81 -3.28 18.48
N CYS A 111 -9.06 -4.39 18.51
CA CYS A 111 -8.19 -4.81 17.42
C CYS A 111 -8.95 -5.73 16.49
N THR A 112 -9.03 -5.37 15.21
CA THR A 112 -9.61 -6.20 14.15
C THR A 112 -8.50 -6.64 13.19
N ALA A 113 -8.43 -7.94 12.91
CA ALA A 113 -7.52 -8.51 11.94
C ALA A 113 -8.19 -8.59 10.56
N PHE A 114 -7.46 -8.19 9.52
CA PHE A 114 -7.88 -8.24 8.13
C PHE A 114 -6.88 -9.03 7.32
N ARG A 115 -7.33 -9.89 6.40
CA ARG A 115 -6.48 -10.54 5.41
C ARG A 115 -6.69 -9.91 4.04
N SER A 116 -5.62 -9.60 3.34
CA SER A 116 -5.64 -9.18 1.93
C SER A 116 -5.84 -10.40 1.04
N ASP A 117 -6.85 -10.36 0.16
CA ASP A 117 -7.14 -11.44 -0.79
C ASP A 117 -6.18 -11.43 -2.00
N ILE A 118 -5.25 -10.46 -2.05
CA ILE A 118 -4.22 -10.34 -3.11
C ILE A 118 -2.97 -11.16 -2.75
N ASP A 119 -2.56 -11.13 -1.49
CA ASP A 119 -1.26 -11.63 -1.04
C ASP A 119 -1.28 -12.38 0.28
N ASP A 120 -2.47 -12.62 0.84
CA ASP A 120 -2.70 -13.27 2.12
C ASP A 120 -2.05 -12.56 3.32
N THR A 121 -1.56 -11.33 3.13
CA THR A 121 -0.98 -10.56 4.21
C THR A 121 -2.07 -10.18 5.20
N GLU A 122 -1.82 -10.45 6.48
CA GLU A 122 -2.70 -10.05 7.58
C GLU A 122 -2.29 -8.67 8.09
N HIS A 123 -3.24 -7.75 8.12
CA HIS A 123 -3.12 -6.39 8.65
C HIS A 123 -3.97 -6.25 9.91
N LEU A 124 -3.66 -5.26 10.75
CA LEU A 124 -4.42 -4.99 11.97
C LEU A 124 -5.02 -3.59 11.93
N ALA A 125 -6.17 -3.42 12.54
CA ALA A 125 -6.75 -2.11 12.82
C ALA A 125 -7.15 -2.02 14.29
N PHE A 126 -6.56 -1.06 15.00
CA PHE A 126 -6.91 -0.72 16.37
C PHE A 126 -7.89 0.44 16.34
N SER A 127 -9.09 0.22 16.84
CA SER A 127 -10.17 1.22 16.88
C SER A 127 -10.57 1.53 18.32
N MET A 128 -10.95 2.78 18.57
CA MET A 128 -11.46 3.26 19.84
C MET A 128 -12.70 4.13 19.60
N GLY A 129 -13.70 4.02 20.49
CA GLY A 129 -14.96 4.73 20.36
C GLY A 129 -15.84 4.21 19.22
N ASP A 130 -16.98 4.87 19.00
CA ASP A 130 -17.86 4.63 17.86
C ASP A 130 -17.34 5.41 16.64
N VAL A 131 -16.91 4.70 15.60
CA VAL A 131 -16.34 5.29 14.37
C VAL A 131 -17.32 5.30 13.20
N GLU A 132 -18.55 4.79 13.40
CA GLU A 132 -19.57 4.61 12.35
C GLU A 132 -20.65 5.70 12.35
N ASP A 133 -20.59 6.64 13.30
CA ASP A 133 -21.57 7.72 13.50
C ASP A 133 -21.59 8.82 12.40
N GLY A 134 -20.77 8.68 11.35
CA GLY A 134 -20.67 9.61 10.23
C GLY A 134 -19.84 10.89 10.48
N HIS A 135 -19.33 11.11 11.69
CA HIS A 135 -18.48 12.25 12.00
C HIS A 135 -17.02 11.99 11.63
N PRO A 136 -16.22 13.04 11.32
CA PRO A 136 -14.79 12.86 11.02
C PRO A 136 -14.04 12.07 12.09
N VAL A 137 -13.33 11.01 11.69
CA VAL A 137 -12.59 10.10 12.57
C VAL A 137 -11.11 10.45 12.55
N LEU A 138 -10.46 10.51 13.71
CA LEU A 138 -9.01 10.62 13.79
C LEU A 138 -8.36 9.29 13.37
N VAL A 139 -7.54 9.33 12.31
CA VAL A 139 -7.04 8.12 11.66
C VAL A 139 -5.54 8.17 11.42
N ARG A 140 -4.86 7.05 11.68
CA ARG A 140 -3.47 6.82 11.30
C ARG A 140 -3.36 5.51 10.52
N VAL A 141 -2.92 5.56 9.26
CA VAL A 141 -2.39 4.35 8.60
C VAL A 141 -0.88 4.33 8.76
N HIS A 142 -0.42 3.39 9.56
CA HIS A 142 0.98 3.14 9.87
C HIS A 142 1.51 2.02 8.98
N SER A 143 2.73 2.19 8.48
CA SER A 143 3.42 1.15 7.71
C SER A 143 4.37 0.43 8.65
N GLU A 144 4.32 -0.90 8.63
CA GLU A 144 5.15 -1.76 9.47
C GLU A 144 6.64 -1.37 9.40
N CYS A 145 7.25 -1.21 10.57
CA CYS A 145 8.67 -0.99 10.73
C CYS A 145 9.14 -1.75 11.98
N LEU A 146 9.47 -3.02 11.82
CA LEU A 146 9.87 -3.92 12.91
C LEU A 146 11.00 -3.33 13.77
N THR A 147 12.03 -2.77 13.14
CA THR A 147 13.15 -2.17 13.87
C THR A 147 12.74 -0.96 14.70
N GLY A 148 11.80 -0.14 14.21
CA GLY A 148 11.36 1.06 14.91
C GLY A 148 10.26 0.78 15.94
N ASP A 149 9.26 0.01 15.54
CA ASP A 149 8.03 -0.24 16.30
C ASP A 149 8.26 -1.23 17.45
N VAL A 150 9.09 -2.26 17.24
CA VAL A 150 9.34 -3.33 18.23
C VAL A 150 10.68 -3.15 18.92
N PHE A 151 11.75 -2.91 18.16
CA PHE A 151 13.12 -2.81 18.72
C PHE A 151 13.56 -1.38 19.07
N ALA A 152 12.64 -0.41 19.02
CA ALA A 152 12.90 0.98 19.40
C ALA A 152 14.14 1.60 18.73
N SER A 153 14.40 1.27 17.46
CA SER A 153 15.54 1.79 16.72
C SER A 153 15.48 3.31 16.61
N ARG A 154 16.56 3.97 17.02
CA ARG A 154 16.75 5.43 16.91
C ARG A 154 17.14 5.90 15.51
N ARG A 155 17.40 4.99 14.56
CA ARG A 155 17.69 5.33 13.15
C ARG A 155 16.47 5.82 12.37
N CYS A 156 15.28 5.57 12.89
CA CYS A 156 14.02 6.02 12.31
C CYS A 156 13.08 6.53 13.40
N ASP A 157 12.00 7.19 12.99
CA ASP A 157 10.99 7.75 13.88
C ASP A 157 9.67 6.96 13.87
N CYS A 158 9.65 5.75 13.29
CA CYS A 158 8.42 4.97 13.12
C CYS A 158 7.77 4.57 14.45
N GLY A 159 8.54 4.03 15.40
CA GLY A 159 8.02 3.63 16.71
C GLY A 159 7.42 4.81 17.48
N PRO A 160 8.17 5.92 17.68
CA PRO A 160 7.62 7.12 18.30
C PRO A 160 6.38 7.67 17.61
N GLN A 161 6.31 7.61 16.27
CA GLN A 161 5.10 8.03 15.53
C GLN A 161 3.89 7.11 15.80
N LEU A 162 4.09 5.79 15.86
CA LEU A 162 3.01 4.85 16.18
C LEU A 162 2.46 5.11 17.59
N GLN A 163 3.36 5.20 18.57
CA GLN A 163 3.03 5.48 19.96
C GLN A 163 2.29 6.82 20.11
N SER A 164 2.77 7.87 19.43
CA SER A 164 2.14 9.19 19.46
C SER A 164 0.74 9.18 18.84
N ALA A 165 0.55 8.43 17.75
CA ALA A 165 -0.77 8.30 17.13
C ALA A 165 -1.76 7.55 18.05
N MET A 166 -1.33 6.45 18.68
CA MET A 166 -2.15 5.71 19.65
C MET A 166 -2.52 6.59 20.85
N ALA A 167 -1.55 7.34 21.41
CA ALA A 167 -1.79 8.26 22.50
C ALA A 167 -2.76 9.40 22.12
N LEU A 168 -2.66 9.94 20.89
CA LEU A 168 -3.55 10.99 20.43
C LEU A 168 -4.99 10.50 20.28
N ILE A 169 -5.17 9.33 19.66
CA ILE A 169 -6.49 8.68 19.53
C ILE A 169 -7.09 8.36 20.90
N ALA A 170 -6.27 7.86 21.82
CA ALA A 170 -6.69 7.61 23.19
C ALA A 170 -7.19 8.86 23.92
N ARG A 171 -6.48 9.99 23.76
CA ARG A 171 -6.89 11.28 24.35
C ARG A 171 -8.19 11.80 23.74
N GLU A 172 -8.41 11.57 22.44
CA GLU A 172 -9.65 11.92 21.77
C GLU A 172 -10.81 10.97 22.16
N GLY A 173 -10.48 9.74 22.58
CA GLY A 173 -11.46 8.70 22.91
C GLY A 173 -12.12 8.07 21.68
N ARG A 174 -11.70 8.47 20.47
CA ARG A 174 -12.28 8.05 19.20
C ARG A 174 -11.25 8.09 18.08
N GLY A 175 -11.08 6.98 17.36
CA GLY A 175 -10.16 6.94 16.23
C GLY A 175 -9.71 5.54 15.82
N ILE A 176 -8.90 5.48 14.75
CA ILE A 176 -8.41 4.23 14.17
C ILE A 176 -6.91 4.32 13.86
N VAL A 177 -6.14 3.33 14.28
CA VAL A 177 -4.80 3.04 13.78
C VAL A 177 -4.84 1.78 12.92
N VAL A 178 -4.60 1.91 11.61
CA VAL A 178 -4.38 0.78 10.72
C VAL A 178 -2.89 0.48 10.64
N TYR A 179 -2.49 -0.74 10.95
CA TYR A 179 -1.12 -1.23 10.87
C TYR A 179 -0.96 -2.12 9.62
N LEU A 180 -0.40 -1.54 8.56
CA LEU A 180 -0.15 -2.23 7.30
C LEU A 180 1.16 -3.03 7.38
N ARG A 181 1.01 -4.35 7.55
CA ARG A 181 2.07 -5.34 7.40
C ARG A 181 2.52 -5.50 5.94
N GLY A 182 3.72 -6.03 5.75
CA GLY A 182 4.34 -6.20 4.43
C GLY A 182 4.96 -4.92 3.85
N HIS A 183 4.84 -3.78 4.55
CA HIS A 183 5.40 -2.49 4.13
C HIS A 183 6.83 -2.25 4.63
N GLU A 184 7.43 -3.22 5.31
CA GLU A 184 8.79 -3.11 5.84
C GLU A 184 9.79 -2.75 4.74
N GLY A 185 10.70 -1.83 5.04
CA GLY A 185 11.65 -1.31 4.06
C GLY A 185 11.00 -0.61 2.86
N ARG A 186 9.72 -0.19 2.95
CA ARG A 186 8.89 0.29 1.84
C ARG A 186 8.43 -0.83 0.88
N GLY A 187 8.23 -2.03 1.40
CA GLY A 187 7.74 -3.19 0.65
C GLY A 187 8.82 -4.10 0.08
N ILE A 188 10.11 -3.80 0.34
CA ILE A 188 11.24 -4.66 -0.03
C ILE A 188 11.54 -5.73 1.04
N GLY A 189 10.95 -5.61 2.23
CA GLY A 189 11.16 -6.53 3.35
C GLY A 189 12.36 -6.20 4.24
N ILE A 190 12.40 -6.83 5.41
CA ILE A 190 13.36 -6.52 6.47
C ILE A 190 14.82 -6.79 6.06
N ALA A 191 15.08 -7.90 5.37
CA ALA A 191 16.44 -8.28 4.98
C ALA A 191 17.08 -7.25 4.04
N HIS A 192 16.32 -6.80 3.03
CA HIS A 192 16.77 -5.78 2.09
C HIS A 192 16.97 -4.42 2.77
N LYS A 193 16.10 -4.05 3.72
CA LYS A 193 16.28 -2.85 4.55
C LYS A 193 17.59 -2.88 5.34
N ILE A 194 17.92 -4.00 5.98
CA ILE A 194 19.18 -4.13 6.72
C ILE A 194 20.39 -4.06 5.78
N ARG A 195 20.31 -4.65 4.59
CA ARG A 195 21.36 -4.52 3.57
C ARG A 195 21.55 -3.06 3.12
N ALA A 196 20.45 -2.32 2.93
CA ALA A 196 20.50 -0.90 2.63
C ALA A 196 21.14 -0.10 3.78
N TYR A 197 20.92 -0.47 5.05
CA TYR A 197 21.63 0.13 6.19
C TYR A 197 23.13 -0.13 6.13
N SER A 198 23.58 -1.33 5.78
CA SER A 198 25.01 -1.61 5.64
C SER A 198 25.67 -0.76 4.55
N LEU A 199 24.96 -0.50 3.44
CA LEU A 199 25.45 0.38 2.37
C LEU A 199 25.49 1.86 2.82
N GLN A 200 24.49 2.30 3.59
CA GLN A 200 24.46 3.65 4.16
C GLN A 200 25.58 3.87 5.19
N ASP A 201 25.84 2.88 6.04
CA ASP A 201 26.95 2.90 6.99
C ASP A 201 28.31 2.97 6.24
N GLY A 202 28.35 2.50 4.99
CA GLY A 202 29.48 2.64 4.05
C GLY A 202 29.57 3.99 3.33
N GLY A 203 28.66 4.93 3.59
CA GLY A 203 28.71 6.32 3.09
C GLY A 203 27.74 6.66 1.96
N LEU A 204 26.92 5.72 1.49
CA LEU A 204 25.89 5.99 0.47
C LEU A 204 24.64 6.62 1.09
N ASP A 205 23.96 7.49 0.35
CA ASP A 205 22.67 8.01 0.81
C ASP A 205 21.54 6.95 0.67
N THR A 206 20.38 7.21 1.27
CA THR A 206 19.27 6.24 1.27
C THR A 206 18.69 5.95 -0.12
N VAL A 207 18.78 6.88 -1.06
CA VAL A 207 18.26 6.71 -2.42
C VAL A 207 19.29 5.95 -3.27
N ASP A 208 20.56 6.28 -3.13
CA ASP A 208 21.66 5.66 -3.86
C ASP A 208 21.82 4.19 -3.45
N ALA A 209 21.74 3.90 -2.14
CA ALA A 209 21.76 2.53 -1.63
C ALA A 209 20.61 1.66 -2.16
N ASN A 210 19.42 2.22 -2.35
CA ASN A 210 18.28 1.48 -2.91
C ASN A 210 18.41 1.28 -4.42
N THR A 211 18.93 2.29 -5.12
CA THR A 211 19.19 2.24 -6.57
C THR A 211 20.26 1.20 -6.90
N GLU A 212 21.33 1.12 -6.09
CA GLU A 212 22.39 0.12 -6.23
C GLU A 212 21.91 -1.31 -5.96
N LEU A 213 20.92 -1.48 -5.08
CA LEU A 213 20.27 -2.76 -4.84
C LEU A 213 19.23 -3.13 -5.91
N GLY A 214 18.96 -2.25 -6.88
CA GLY A 214 17.95 -2.47 -7.93
C GLY A 214 16.51 -2.50 -7.40
N LEU A 215 16.25 -1.85 -6.26
CA LEU A 215 14.96 -1.91 -5.56
C LEU A 215 14.08 -0.70 -5.89
N PRO A 216 12.74 -0.87 -5.97
CA PRO A 216 11.82 0.25 -6.15
C PRO A 216 11.91 1.22 -4.97
N ILE A 217 11.88 2.53 -5.25
CA ILE A 217 12.01 3.60 -4.25
C ILE A 217 10.83 3.62 -3.26
N ASP A 218 9.66 3.15 -3.71
CA ASP A 218 8.46 2.94 -2.91
C ASP A 218 7.52 1.95 -3.62
N SER A 219 7.27 0.78 -3.04
CA SER A 219 6.28 -0.19 -3.55
C SER A 219 5.06 -0.32 -2.63
N ARG A 220 4.88 0.62 -1.68
CA ARG A 220 3.79 0.55 -0.70
C ARG A 220 2.44 0.74 -1.38
N GLU A 221 1.51 -0.14 -1.07
CA GLU A 221 0.14 -0.08 -1.58
C GLU A 221 -0.81 0.40 -0.48
N TYR A 222 -1.39 1.58 -0.65
CA TYR A 222 -2.29 2.17 0.35
C TYR A 222 -3.77 1.84 0.13
N GLY A 223 -4.11 1.16 -0.97
CA GLY A 223 -5.49 0.76 -1.27
C GLY A 223 -6.09 -0.18 -0.22
N VAL A 224 -5.27 -1.11 0.31
CA VAL A 224 -5.67 -2.00 1.40
C VAL A 224 -6.06 -1.20 2.65
N GLY A 225 -5.25 -0.19 3.01
CA GLY A 225 -5.54 0.69 4.14
C GLY A 225 -6.85 1.46 3.96
N ALA A 226 -7.12 1.94 2.74
CA ALA A 226 -8.39 2.60 2.42
C ALA A 226 -9.58 1.63 2.56
N GLN A 227 -9.50 0.41 2.03
CA GLN A 227 -10.57 -0.57 2.18
C GLN A 227 -10.82 -0.98 3.63
N ILE A 228 -9.77 -1.11 4.45
CA ILE A 228 -9.91 -1.37 5.89
C ILE A 228 -10.68 -0.23 6.58
N LEU A 229 -10.35 1.04 6.28
CA LEU A 229 -11.05 2.19 6.86
C LEU A 229 -12.51 2.25 6.42
N ALA A 230 -12.79 1.98 5.14
CA ALA A 230 -14.15 1.92 4.62
C ALA A 230 -14.96 0.78 5.24
N ASP A 231 -14.36 -0.41 5.45
CA ASP A 231 -15.00 -1.54 6.12
C ASP A 231 -15.35 -1.20 7.58
N LEU A 232 -14.48 -0.44 8.27
CA LEU A 232 -14.73 0.05 9.63
C LEU A 232 -15.71 1.22 9.70
N GLY A 233 -16.28 1.68 8.57
CA GLY A 233 -17.27 2.77 8.51
C GLY A 233 -16.70 4.18 8.63
N ALA A 234 -15.37 4.35 8.62
CA ALA A 234 -14.73 5.66 8.73
C ALA A 234 -14.68 6.37 7.38
N HIS A 235 -15.74 7.08 7.00
CA HIS A 235 -15.83 7.76 5.69
C HIS A 235 -15.16 9.14 5.65
N LYS A 236 -15.21 9.90 6.75
CA LYS A 236 -14.57 11.23 6.87
C LYS A 236 -13.36 11.13 7.77
N LEU A 237 -12.20 11.57 7.29
CA LEU A 237 -10.91 11.29 7.93
C LEU A 237 -10.21 12.58 8.36
N ARG A 238 -9.86 12.64 9.65
CA ARG A 238 -8.84 13.54 10.21
C ARG A 238 -7.54 12.75 10.25
N LEU A 239 -6.74 12.92 9.21
CA LEU A 239 -5.66 12.00 8.89
C LEU A 239 -4.34 12.42 9.54
N ILE A 240 -3.79 11.56 10.39
CA ILE A 240 -2.50 11.77 11.05
C ILE A 240 -1.34 11.42 10.09
N THR A 241 -0.85 12.41 9.34
CA THR A 241 0.24 12.24 8.37
C THR A 241 1.05 13.52 8.15
N ASN A 242 2.36 13.35 7.95
CA ASN A 242 3.25 14.41 7.47
C ASN A 242 3.56 14.25 5.97
N ASN A 243 3.08 13.19 5.32
CA ASN A 243 3.29 12.96 3.91
C ASN A 243 2.00 13.30 3.14
N PRO A 244 1.98 14.40 2.35
CA PRO A 244 0.81 14.82 1.59
C PRO A 244 0.50 13.90 0.40
N ALA A 245 1.49 13.17 -0.12
CA ALA A 245 1.33 12.23 -1.24
C ALA A 245 0.77 10.86 -0.82
N LYS A 246 0.75 10.55 0.48
CA LYS A 246 0.43 9.20 1.00
C LYS A 246 -0.99 8.71 0.66
N TYR A 247 -1.91 9.61 0.28
CA TYR A 247 -3.32 9.27 0.02
C TYR A 247 -3.90 9.95 -1.22
N GLY A 248 -3.08 10.13 -2.25
CA GLY A 248 -3.63 10.42 -3.58
C GLY A 248 -4.58 9.28 -4.00
N GLY A 249 -5.85 9.61 -4.28
CA GLY A 249 -6.82 8.66 -4.83
C GLY A 249 -7.65 7.85 -3.81
N ILE A 250 -7.73 8.24 -2.54
CA ILE A 250 -8.64 7.57 -1.60
C ILE A 250 -10.13 7.87 -1.84
N GLU A 251 -10.43 8.95 -2.56
CA GLU A 251 -11.80 9.36 -2.90
C GLU A 251 -12.58 8.23 -3.59
N GLY A 252 -11.91 7.42 -4.40
CA GLY A 252 -12.53 6.29 -5.07
C GLY A 252 -12.94 5.14 -4.14
N TYR A 253 -12.59 5.18 -2.85
CA TYR A 253 -13.02 4.21 -1.83
C TYR A 253 -14.17 4.75 -0.96
N GLY A 254 -14.77 5.88 -1.35
CA GLY A 254 -15.80 6.54 -0.53
C GLY A 254 -15.24 7.14 0.76
N LEU A 255 -13.97 7.57 0.71
CA LEU A 255 -13.25 8.19 1.83
C LEU A 255 -12.91 9.65 1.49
N GLU A 256 -13.08 10.53 2.46
CA GLU A 256 -12.81 11.96 2.34
C GLU A 256 -11.81 12.39 3.43
N VAL A 257 -10.67 12.97 3.05
CA VAL A 257 -9.77 13.62 4.03
C VAL A 257 -10.28 15.03 4.30
N VAL A 258 -10.87 15.25 5.46
CA VAL A 258 -11.37 16.58 5.86
C VAL A 258 -10.33 17.41 6.60
N GLU A 259 -9.33 16.76 7.20
CA GLU A 259 -8.26 17.42 7.95
C GLU A 259 -6.98 16.59 7.88
N ARG A 260 -5.81 17.25 7.87
CA ARG A 260 -4.51 16.61 8.10
C ARG A 260 -3.96 17.04 9.45
N VAL A 261 -3.70 16.07 10.31
CA VAL A 261 -3.14 16.27 11.64
C VAL A 261 -1.65 15.93 11.59
N ALA A 262 -0.80 16.90 11.87
CA ALA A 262 0.66 16.70 11.86
C ALA A 262 1.12 15.91 13.10
N LEU A 263 2.17 15.12 12.92
CA LEU A 263 2.93 14.50 14.01
C LEU A 263 4.36 15.04 13.98
N ASN A 264 4.68 16.02 14.81
CA ASN A 264 6.04 16.57 14.82
C ASN A 264 7.01 15.55 15.43
N PRO A 265 8.01 15.07 14.68
CA PRO A 265 9.01 14.18 15.24
C PRO A 265 9.91 14.95 16.21
N ILE A 266 10.41 14.29 17.24
CA ILE A 266 11.53 14.78 18.05
C ILE A 266 12.80 14.23 17.41
N PRO A 267 13.62 15.05 16.72
CA PRO A 267 14.83 14.57 16.07
C PRO A 267 15.85 14.08 17.09
N THR A 268 16.59 13.04 16.74
CA THR A 268 17.78 12.60 17.46
C THR A 268 19.00 12.71 16.55
N GLU A 269 20.20 12.67 17.12
CA GLU A 269 21.46 12.73 16.34
C GLU A 269 21.50 11.63 15.27
N GLU A 270 20.96 10.45 15.58
CA GLU A 270 20.98 9.29 14.69
C GLU A 270 19.95 9.36 13.54
N ASN A 271 18.89 10.16 13.64
CA ASN A 271 17.83 10.23 12.63
C ASN A 271 17.72 11.58 11.91
N LEU A 272 18.47 12.61 12.30
CA LEU A 272 18.36 13.95 11.70
C LEU A 272 18.54 13.93 10.18
N LYS A 273 19.60 13.26 9.69
CA LYS A 273 19.86 13.11 8.24
C LYS A 273 18.71 12.41 7.52
N TYR A 274 18.12 11.40 8.16
CA TYR A 274 16.99 10.66 7.61
C TYR A 274 15.72 11.52 7.54
N LEU A 275 15.45 12.33 8.56
CA LEU A 275 14.32 13.27 8.59
C LEU A 275 14.49 14.40 7.56
N GLN A 276 15.70 14.94 7.41
CA GLN A 276 16.04 15.91 6.37
C GLN A 276 15.81 15.32 4.97
N THR A 277 16.27 14.09 4.72
CA THR A 277 16.03 13.38 3.45
C THR A 277 14.52 13.23 3.14
N LYS A 278 13.70 12.91 4.15
CA LYS A 278 12.23 12.84 3.98
C LYS A 278 11.62 14.19 3.58
N ARG A 279 12.06 15.29 4.20
CA ARG A 279 11.59 16.64 3.91
C ARG A 279 12.01 17.06 2.51
N ASP A 280 13.31 17.01 2.24
CA ASP A 280 13.94 17.66 1.08
C ASP A 280 13.74 16.86 -0.22
N ARG A 281 13.72 15.52 -0.14
CA ARG A 281 13.64 14.65 -1.33
C ARG A 281 12.33 13.90 -1.48
N MET A 282 11.54 13.77 -0.41
CA MET A 282 10.29 12.97 -0.43
C MET A 282 9.03 13.80 -0.19
N GLY A 283 9.16 15.12 -0.06
CA GLY A 283 8.02 16.03 0.07
C GLY A 283 7.25 15.91 1.38
N HIS A 284 7.87 15.37 2.45
CA HIS A 284 7.24 15.35 3.76
C HIS A 284 7.22 16.77 4.37
N LEU A 285 6.07 17.15 4.93
CA LEU A 285 5.87 18.39 5.68
C LEU A 285 6.38 18.18 7.11
N LEU A 286 7.67 18.41 7.33
CA LEU A 286 8.32 18.31 8.64
C LEU A 286 8.93 19.65 9.00
N ASP A 287 8.59 20.15 10.19
CA ASP A 287 9.30 21.25 10.82
C ASP A 287 10.49 20.68 11.61
N LEU A 288 11.71 20.94 11.14
CA LEU A 288 12.94 20.37 11.67
C LEU A 288 13.91 21.49 12.07
N PRO A 289 14.53 21.45 13.26
CA PRO A 289 15.57 22.38 13.64
C PRO A 289 16.83 22.18 12.77
N GLU A 290 17.52 23.28 12.44
CA GLU A 290 18.76 23.25 11.62
C GLU A 290 19.94 22.56 12.34
N THR A 291 19.95 22.59 13.67
CA THR A 291 20.91 21.89 14.53
C THR A 291 20.21 21.32 15.77
N ILE A 292 20.64 20.16 16.24
CA ILE A 292 20.17 19.62 17.53
C ILE A 292 20.91 20.38 18.61
N SER A 293 20.19 21.21 19.38
CA SER A 293 20.75 21.82 20.58
C SER A 293 21.04 20.70 21.59
N SER A 294 22.33 20.46 21.85
CA SER A 294 22.80 19.55 22.88
C SER A 294 22.56 20.15 24.27
N THR A 295 21.29 20.19 24.70
CA THR A 295 20.99 20.42 26.11
C THR A 295 20.68 19.07 26.74
N PRO A 296 21.55 18.51 27.60
CA PRO A 296 21.20 17.29 28.31
C PRO A 296 20.04 17.62 29.25
N GLN A 297 18.86 17.08 28.97
CA GLN A 297 17.80 17.01 29.97
C GLN A 297 18.32 16.10 31.07
N GLY A 298 18.71 16.73 32.19
CA GLY A 298 19.22 16.06 33.35
C GLY A 298 18.28 14.95 33.78
N ALA A 299 18.85 13.76 33.95
CA ALA A 299 18.26 12.75 34.81
C ALA A 299 18.03 13.40 36.19
N GLN A 300 16.79 13.41 36.64
CA GLN A 300 16.47 13.60 38.05
C GLN A 300 15.49 12.49 38.49
N PRO A 301 15.61 12.10 39.77
CA PRO A 301 15.62 10.70 40.22
C PRO A 301 14.25 10.04 40.32
#